data_AF-A0A6C0BAS6-F1
#
_entry.id   AF-A0A6C0BAS6-F1
#
_cell.length_a   1.000
_cell.length_b   1.000
_cell.length_c   1.000
_cell.angle_alpha   90.00
_cell.angle_beta   90.00
_cell.angle_gamma   90.00
#
_symmetry.space_group_name_H-M   'P 1'
#
loop_
_entity.id
_entity.type
_entity.pdbx_description
1 polymer ?
#
loop_
_entity_poly.entity_id
_entity_poly.type
_entity_poly.pdbx_seq_one_letter_code
_entity_poly.pdbx_strand_id
1 'polypeptide(L)'
;MYVLYGLLLVLFILIVTNKKKTIENFVDLDTLLSSISDGASNFCDIYQEDPATMEKQCSTLAVTNCKKSKCCAFVNSNKCMAADATGPIFGYNSDGTSIPIDTYYYMNKCFGPGCLK
;
A
#
# COMPACT_ATOMS: atom_id res chain seq x y z
N MET A 1 40.63 31.47 -43.72
CA MET A 1 39.58 32.08 -42.86
C MET A 1 38.46 31.10 -42.51
N TYR A 2 37.90 30.36 -43.48
CA TYR A 2 36.84 29.35 -43.24
C TYR A 2 37.23 28.18 -42.32
N VAL A 3 38.50 27.75 -42.34
CA VAL A 3 38.98 26.63 -41.50
C VAL A 3 38.92 26.98 -40.00
N LEU A 4 39.24 28.23 -39.65
CA LEU A 4 39.20 28.72 -38.27
C LEU A 4 37.75 28.86 -37.77
N TYR A 5 36.85 29.31 -38.65
CA TYR A 5 35.41 29.40 -38.36
C TYR A 5 34.77 28.01 -38.15
N GLY A 6 35.16 27.02 -38.97
CA GLY A 6 34.73 25.63 -38.79
C GLY A 6 35.19 25.02 -37.47
N LEU A 7 36.43 25.28 -37.05
CA LEU A 7 36.95 24.81 -35.77
C LEU A 7 36.19 25.41 -34.57
N LEU A 8 35.88 26.71 -34.63
CA LEU A 8 35.11 27.41 -33.61
C LEU A 8 33.66 26.90 -33.51
N LEU A 9 33.03 26.58 -34.64
CA LEU A 9 31.69 25.97 -34.66
C LEU A 9 31.67 24.58 -34.02
N VAL A 10 32.66 23.73 -34.32
CA VAL A 10 32.76 22.39 -33.73
C VAL A 10 32.97 22.46 -32.22
N LEU A 11 33.82 23.38 -31.74
CA LEU A 11 34.02 23.60 -30.31
C LEU A 11 32.74 24.09 -29.61
N PHE A 12 31.99 24.99 -30.25
CA PHE A 12 30.72 25.49 -29.72
C PHE A 12 29.67 24.38 -29.61
N ILE A 13 29.59 23.49 -30.60
CA ILE A 13 28.68 22.33 -30.59
C ILE A 13 29.02 21.38 -29.43
N LEU A 14 30.30 21.06 -29.22
CA LEU A 14 30.74 20.20 -28.11
C LEU A 14 30.40 20.78 -26.73
N ILE A 15 30.51 22.11 -26.57
CA ILE A 15 30.12 22.81 -25.33
C ILE A 15 28.59 22.73 -25.12
N VAL A 16 27.80 22.90 -26.18
CA VAL A 16 26.32 22.86 -26.11
C VAL A 16 25.78 21.44 -25.87
N THR A 17 26.44 20.40 -26.37
CA THR A 17 26.01 19.00 -26.17
C THR A 17 26.27 18.47 -24.76
N ASN A 18 27.12 19.13 -23.96
CA ASN A 18 27.33 18.83 -22.54
C ASN A 18 26.22 19.42 -21.65
N LYS A 19 24.95 19.41 -22.10
CA LYS A 19 23.83 19.63 -21.21
C LYS A 19 23.70 18.41 -20.29
N LYS A 20 24.31 18.55 -19.12
CA LYS A 20 24.20 17.70 -17.94
C LYS A 20 22.84 16.99 -17.88
N LYS A 21 22.86 15.67 -18.06
CA LYS A 21 21.72 14.79 -17.79
C LYS A 21 21.58 14.71 -16.27
N THR A 22 20.79 15.62 -15.69
CA THR A 22 20.37 15.51 -14.29
C THR A 22 19.42 14.32 -14.19
N ILE A 23 19.84 13.26 -13.51
CA ILE A 23 18.93 12.19 -13.07
C ILE A 23 18.27 12.73 -11.80
N GLU A 24 17.10 13.33 -11.95
CA GLU A 24 16.21 13.57 -10.83
C GLU A 24 15.32 12.33 -10.69
N ASN A 25 15.76 11.36 -9.89
CA ASN A 25 14.81 10.41 -9.30
C ASN A 25 14.03 11.19 -8.24
N PHE A 26 13.09 12.02 -8.70
CA PHE A 26 12.07 12.59 -7.84
C PHE A 26 11.13 11.43 -7.52
N VAL A 27 11.43 10.73 -6.43
CA VAL A 27 10.53 9.73 -5.88
C VAL A 27 9.29 10.49 -5.43
N ASP A 28 8.25 10.39 -6.25
CA ASP A 28 6.97 10.99 -6.01
C ASP A 28 6.45 10.53 -4.64
N LEU A 29 6.17 11.50 -3.77
CA LEU A 29 5.69 11.24 -2.41
C LEU A 29 4.35 10.48 -2.45
N ASP A 30 3.56 10.68 -3.50
CA ASP A 30 2.33 9.93 -3.75
C ASP A 30 2.64 8.47 -4.09
N THR A 31 3.72 8.18 -4.82
CA THR A 31 4.22 6.82 -5.08
C THR A 31 4.81 6.15 -3.82
N LEU A 32 5.44 6.90 -2.90
CA LEU A 32 5.82 6.36 -1.59
C LEU A 32 4.60 6.13 -0.70
N LEU A 33 3.64 7.05 -0.69
CA LEU A 33 2.39 6.88 0.04
C LEU A 33 1.57 5.71 -0.50
N SER A 34 1.54 5.52 -1.81
CA SER A 34 0.93 4.36 -2.44
C SER A 34 1.68 3.12 -2.02
N SER A 35 3.02 3.09 -2.07
CA SER A 35 3.85 1.96 -1.62
C SER A 35 3.73 1.65 -0.11
N ILE A 36 3.51 2.66 0.73
CA ILE A 36 3.26 2.48 2.18
C ILE A 36 1.82 2.01 2.41
N SER A 37 0.86 2.47 1.60
CA SER A 37 -0.53 1.98 1.61
C SER A 37 -0.66 0.60 0.95
N ASP A 38 0.24 0.28 0.02
CA ASP A 38 0.32 -0.95 -0.77
C ASP A 38 1.22 -1.98 -0.09
N GLY A 39 2.05 -1.58 0.87
CA GLY A 39 2.66 -2.52 1.81
C GLY A 39 1.57 -3.34 2.51
N ALA A 40 0.40 -2.73 2.77
CA ALA A 40 -0.76 -3.41 3.31
C ALA A 40 -1.46 -4.36 2.32
N SER A 41 -1.27 -4.19 1.01
CA SER A 41 -1.89 -5.01 -0.04
C SER A 41 -0.94 -6.08 -0.58
N ASN A 42 0.37 -5.85 -0.56
CA ASN A 42 1.36 -6.80 -1.09
C ASN A 42 1.49 -8.04 -0.19
N PHE A 43 1.38 -7.88 1.14
CA PHE A 43 1.39 -9.04 2.03
C PHE A 43 0.13 -9.88 1.92
N CYS A 44 -1.00 -9.30 1.49
CA CYS A 44 -2.23 -10.04 1.30
C CYS A 44 -2.08 -11.15 0.25
N ASP A 45 -1.35 -10.86 -0.83
CA ASP A 45 -1.09 -11.84 -1.89
C ASP A 45 -0.01 -12.85 -1.46
N ILE A 46 0.98 -12.40 -0.69
CA ILE A 46 2.08 -13.26 -0.21
C ILE A 46 1.58 -14.28 0.83
N TYR A 47 0.73 -13.86 1.75
CA TYR A 47 0.26 -14.69 2.88
C TYR A 47 -1.19 -15.16 2.70
N GLN A 48 -1.71 -15.19 1.48
CA GLN A 48 -3.06 -15.68 1.19
C GLN A 48 -3.25 -17.13 1.69
N GLU A 49 -2.21 -17.96 1.61
CA GLU A 49 -2.21 -19.35 2.06
C GLU A 49 -1.74 -19.52 3.53
N ASP A 50 -1.36 -18.42 4.20
CA ASP A 50 -0.96 -18.41 5.61
C ASP A 50 -1.76 -17.35 6.40
N PRO A 51 -3.02 -17.67 6.77
CA PRO A 51 -3.87 -16.75 7.52
C PRO A 51 -3.26 -16.32 8.85
N ALA A 52 -2.45 -17.16 9.50
CA ALA A 52 -1.84 -16.84 10.78
C ALA A 52 -0.78 -15.74 10.65
N THR A 53 0.04 -15.80 9.59
CA THR A 53 0.98 -14.71 9.29
C THR A 53 0.26 -13.48 8.78
N MET A 54 -0.82 -13.64 8.00
CA MET A 54 -1.68 -12.54 7.56
C MET A 54 -2.31 -11.79 8.73
N GLU A 55 -2.84 -12.48 9.74
CA GLU A 55 -3.38 -11.87 10.97
C GLU A 55 -2.33 -11.02 11.68
N LYS A 56 -1.09 -11.53 11.79
CA LYS A 56 0.01 -10.76 12.39
C LYS A 56 0.23 -9.45 11.64
N GLN A 57 0.28 -9.49 10.31
CA GLN A 57 0.43 -8.28 9.50
C GLN A 57 -0.77 -7.33 9.66
N CYS A 58 -2.00 -7.84 9.53
CA CYS A 58 -3.22 -7.05 9.72
C CYS A 58 -3.25 -6.37 11.09
N SER A 59 -2.86 -7.07 12.16
CA SER A 59 -2.85 -6.53 13.52
C SER A 59 -1.93 -5.31 13.71
N THR A 60 -0.94 -5.12 12.84
CA THR A 60 -0.03 -3.97 12.86
C THR A 60 -0.50 -2.78 12.02
N LEU A 61 -1.56 -2.94 11.22
CA LEU A 61 -2.03 -1.88 10.34
C LEU A 61 -2.73 -0.76 11.11
N ALA A 62 -2.46 0.48 10.68
CA ALA A 62 -3.28 1.63 11.06
C ALA A 62 -4.75 1.41 10.61
N VAL A 63 -5.70 1.92 11.38
CA VAL A 63 -7.15 1.75 11.14
C VAL A 63 -7.55 2.10 9.70
N THR A 64 -7.00 3.17 9.15
CA THR A 64 -7.27 3.60 7.77
C THR A 64 -6.86 2.56 6.73
N ASN A 65 -5.70 1.94 6.91
CA ASN A 65 -5.19 0.90 6.00
C ASN A 65 -5.93 -0.42 6.21
N CYS A 66 -6.24 -0.75 7.46
CA CYS A 66 -7.04 -1.92 7.80
C CYS A 66 -8.41 -1.91 7.09
N LYS A 67 -9.12 -0.78 7.15
CA LYS A 67 -10.42 -0.63 6.49
C LYS A 67 -10.34 -0.75 4.97
N LYS A 68 -9.24 -0.31 4.36
CA LYS A 68 -9.02 -0.30 2.91
C LYS A 68 -8.53 -1.63 2.35
N SER A 69 -7.87 -2.44 3.17
CA SER A 69 -7.22 -3.69 2.75
C SER A 69 -8.23 -4.70 2.17
N LYS A 70 -7.75 -5.51 1.23
CA LYS A 70 -8.46 -6.63 0.62
C LYS A 70 -8.36 -7.93 1.41
N CYS A 71 -7.50 -7.98 2.44
CA CYS A 71 -7.31 -9.18 3.26
C CYS A 71 -7.38 -8.91 4.76
N CYS A 72 -7.78 -7.70 5.16
CA CYS A 72 -7.99 -7.34 6.55
C CYS A 72 -9.36 -6.68 6.73
N ALA A 73 -9.93 -6.85 7.92
CA ALA A 73 -11.14 -6.17 8.35
C ALA A 73 -10.91 -5.49 9.70
N PHE A 74 -11.48 -4.29 9.84
CA PHE A 74 -11.49 -3.56 11.11
C PHE A 74 -12.76 -3.89 11.88
N VAL A 75 -12.64 -4.70 12.92
CA VAL A 75 -13.71 -5.32 13.69
C VAL A 75 -14.01 -4.52 14.97
N ASN A 76 -15.30 -4.32 15.25
CA ASN A 76 -15.86 -3.69 16.46
C ASN A 76 -15.19 -2.37 16.85
N SER A 77 -14.75 -1.61 15.85
CA SER A 77 -14.01 -0.35 16.04
C SER A 77 -12.75 -0.46 16.90
N ASN A 78 -12.17 -1.66 17.02
CA ASN A 78 -11.08 -1.92 17.97
C ASN A 78 -9.91 -2.67 17.33
N LYS A 79 -10.19 -3.74 16.58
CA LYS A 79 -9.15 -4.68 16.14
C LYS A 79 -9.08 -4.78 14.63
N CYS A 80 -7.87 -4.79 14.08
CA CYS A 80 -7.65 -5.20 12.69
C CYS A 80 -7.33 -6.70 12.64
N MET A 81 -8.04 -7.42 11.79
CA MET A 81 -7.95 -8.88 11.69
C MET A 81 -7.86 -9.31 10.24
N ALA A 82 -7.24 -10.45 9.97
CA ALA A 82 -7.29 -11.12 8.69
C ALA A 82 -8.75 -11.42 8.32
N ALA A 83 -9.10 -11.13 7.07
CA ALA A 83 -10.44 -11.27 6.53
C ALA A 83 -10.38 -11.63 5.04
N ASP A 84 -11.45 -12.25 4.56
CA ASP A 84 -11.67 -12.47 3.13
C ASP A 84 -13.09 -12.05 2.74
N ALA A 85 -13.53 -12.45 1.55
CA ALA A 85 -14.86 -12.11 1.04
C ALA A 85 -16.02 -12.67 1.89
N THR A 86 -15.77 -13.68 2.71
CA THR A 86 -16.74 -14.27 3.65
C THR A 86 -16.77 -13.54 4.99
N GLY A 87 -15.72 -12.79 5.31
CA GLY A 87 -15.60 -11.98 6.52
C GLY A 87 -14.29 -12.22 7.28
N PRO A 88 -14.23 -11.79 8.56
CA PRO A 88 -13.06 -12.01 9.41
C PRO A 88 -12.77 -13.50 9.64
N ILE A 89 -11.53 -13.93 9.40
CA ILE A 89 -11.11 -15.35 9.43
C ILE A 89 -10.98 -15.86 10.87
N PHE A 90 -10.39 -15.07 11.76
CA PHE A 90 -10.16 -15.46 13.16
C PHE A 90 -11.32 -15.06 14.06
N GLY A 91 -12.52 -15.53 13.75
CA GLY A 91 -13.75 -15.22 14.49
C GLY A 91 -13.84 -15.82 15.90
N TYR A 92 -12.74 -16.26 16.51
CA TYR A 92 -12.73 -16.91 17.83
C TYR A 92 -11.65 -16.33 18.75
N ASN A 93 -11.97 -16.21 20.03
CA ASN A 93 -11.04 -15.85 21.10
C ASN A 93 -10.11 -17.03 21.44
N SER A 94 -9.06 -16.77 22.24
CA SER A 94 -8.12 -17.80 22.71
C SER A 94 -8.77 -18.89 23.57
N ASP A 95 -9.97 -18.65 24.10
CA ASP A 95 -10.77 -19.60 24.89
C ASP A 95 -11.75 -20.43 24.02
N GLY A 96 -11.72 -20.24 22.69
CA GLY A 96 -12.60 -20.94 21.74
C GLY A 96 -14.00 -20.33 21.61
N THR A 97 -14.30 -19.24 22.31
CA THR A 97 -15.58 -18.53 22.14
C THR A 97 -15.58 -17.71 20.85
N SER A 98 -16.71 -17.65 20.15
CA SER A 98 -16.83 -16.78 18.97
C SER A 98 -16.71 -15.32 19.40
N ILE A 99 -15.91 -14.54 18.67
CA ILE A 99 -15.86 -13.09 18.82
C ILE A 99 -17.22 -12.57 18.36
N PRO A 100 -18.00 -11.88 19.21
CA PRO A 100 -19.22 -11.23 18.77
C PRO A 100 -18.84 -10.09 17.83
N ILE A 101 -19.19 -10.18 16.55
CA ILE A 101 -18.88 -9.16 15.53
C ILE A 101 -20.16 -8.39 15.22
N ASP A 102 -20.31 -7.23 15.87
CA ASP A 102 -21.47 -6.35 15.65
C ASP A 102 -21.25 -5.43 14.44
N THR A 103 -19.99 -5.05 14.21
CA THR A 103 -19.58 -4.23 13.08
C THR A 103 -18.20 -4.62 12.60
N TYR A 104 -18.01 -4.65 11.29
CA TYR A 104 -16.67 -4.67 10.72
C TYR A 104 -16.60 -3.89 9.42
N TYR A 105 -15.42 -3.36 9.12
CA TYR A 105 -15.14 -2.67 7.86
C TYR A 105 -14.19 -3.50 7.02
N TYR A 106 -14.57 -3.76 5.78
CA TYR A 106 -13.77 -4.48 4.79
C TYR A 106 -13.87 -3.76 3.44
N MET A 107 -12.73 -3.45 2.83
CA MET A 107 -12.65 -2.66 1.59
C MET A 107 -13.50 -1.36 1.63
N ASN A 108 -13.41 -0.62 2.73
CA ASN A 108 -14.18 0.58 3.10
C ASN A 108 -15.69 0.41 3.20
N LYS A 109 -16.22 -0.81 3.16
CA LYS A 109 -17.64 -1.10 3.35
C LYS A 109 -17.88 -1.57 4.78
N CYS A 110 -18.93 -1.06 5.40
CA CYS A 110 -19.37 -1.48 6.73
C CYS A 110 -20.31 -2.68 6.60
N PHE A 111 -20.09 -3.70 7.42
CA PHE A 111 -20.90 -4.90 7.51
C PHE A 111 -21.28 -5.22 8.97
N GLY A 112 -22.43 -5.84 9.17
CA GLY A 112 -22.95 -6.20 10.49
C GLY A 112 -24.14 -5.34 10.94
N PRO A 113 -24.81 -5.72 12.04
CA PRO A 113 -26.00 -5.05 12.56
C PRO A 113 -25.78 -3.60 12.98
N GLY A 114 -24.57 -3.22 13.41
CA GLY A 114 -24.28 -1.84 13.83
C GLY A 114 -23.93 -0.89 12.70
N CYS A 115 -23.96 -1.33 11.44
CA CYS A 115 -23.77 -0.46 10.29
C CYS A 115 -25.08 0.25 9.93
N LEU A 116 -25.05 1.58 9.94
CA LEU A 116 -26.16 2.38 9.44
C LEU A 116 -26.36 2.10 7.95
N LYS A 117 -27.57 1.70 7.57
CA LYS A 117 -27.97 1.41 6.18
C LYS A 117 -28.40 2.66 5.45
#